data_AF-A0A950KUE0-F1
#
_entry.id   AF-A0A950KUE0-F1
#
_cell.length_a   1.000
_cell.length_b   1.000
_cell.length_c   1.000
_cell.angle_alpha   90.00
_cell.angle_beta   90.00
_cell.angle_gamma   90.00
#
_symmetry.space_group_name_H-M   'P 1'
#
loop_
_entity.id
_entity.type
_entity.pdbx_description
1 polymer ?
#
loop_
_entity_poly.entity_id
_entity_poly.type
_entity_poly.pdbx_seq_one_letter_code
_entity_poly.pdbx_strand_id
1 'polypeptide(L)' 'MTAARDLHDAGHAVLVLEARDRLGGRTWYKPFRGSDKRIEFGGTWVAPRWQPHIRAEIERY' A
#
# COMPACT_ATOMS: atom_id res chain seq x y z
N MET A 1 1.06 4.18 5.82
CA MET A 1 2.41 3.94 5.30
C MET A 1 3.05 5.23 4.81
N THR A 2 2.48 5.93 3.81
CA THR A 2 3.04 7.17 3.26
C THR A 2 3.41 8.22 4.31
N ALA A 3 2.48 8.57 5.22
CA ALA A 3 2.78 9.53 6.29
C ALA A 3 3.94 9.11 7.21
N ALA A 4 4.04 7.82 7.55
CA ALA A 4 5.13 7.31 8.38
C ALA A 4 6.48 7.38 7.63
N ARG A 5 6.48 7.07 6.33
CA ARG A 5 7.65 7.21 5.45
C ARG A 5 8.07 8.68 5.36
N ASP A 6 7.14 9.57 5.04
CA ASP A 6 7.42 11.01 4.88
C ASP A 6 7.99 11.63 6.18
N LEU A 7 7.45 11.27 7.34
CA LEU A 7 7.96 11.74 8.63
C LEU A 7 9.34 11.15 8.96
N HIS A 8 9.58 9.88 8.63
CA HIS A 8 10.89 9.27 8.81
C HIS A 8 11.95 9.90 7.91
N ASP A 9 11.62 10.11 6.62
CA ASP A 9 12.49 10.77 5.65
C ASP A 9 12.80 12.23 6.09
N ALA A 10 11.89 12.88 6.82
CA ALA A 10 12.09 14.19 7.44
C ALA A 10 12.92 14.16 8.76
N GLY A 11 13.43 12.99 9.17
CA GLY A 11 14.31 12.84 10.33
C GLY A 11 13.59 12.62 11.67
N HIS A 12 12.28 12.38 11.67
CA HIS A 12 11.55 12.08 12.90
C HIS A 12 11.65 10.60 13.31
N ALA A 13 11.64 10.35 14.61
CA ALA A 13 11.42 9.01 15.15
C ALA A 13 9.94 8.64 14.99
N VAL A 14 9.65 7.56 14.27
CA VAL A 14 8.28 7.15 13.91
C VAL A 14 8.01 5.73 14.36
N LEU A 15 6.83 5.50 14.94
CA LEU A 15 6.30 4.17 15.27
C LEU A 15 4.99 3.94 14.51
N VAL A 16 4.86 2.78 13.86
CA VAL A 16 3.62 2.35 13.20
C VAL A 16 2.98 1.26 14.04
N LEU A 17 1.73 1.47 14.46
CA LEU A 17 0.93 0.47 15.16
C LEU A 17 -0.17 -0.01 14.22
N GLU A 18 -0.11 -1.28 13.82
CA GLU A 18 -1.12 -1.93 12.97
C GLU A 18 -1.81 -3.03 13.78
N ALA A 19 -3.14 -3.03 13.75
CA ALA A 19 -3.94 -3.98 14.53
C ALA A 19 -3.97 -5.38 13.90
N ARG A 20 -3.74 -5.48 12.60
CA ARG A 20 -3.70 -6.75 11.87
C ARG A 20 -2.29 -7.33 11.82
N ASP A 21 -2.23 -8.58 11.41
CA ASP A 21 -1.01 -9.32 11.08
C ASP A 21 -0.38 -8.91 9.73
N ARG A 22 -0.90 -7.84 9.09
CA ARG A 22 -0.46 -7.40 7.76
C ARG A 22 -0.65 -5.91 7.56
N LEU A 23 0.15 -5.35 6.66
CA LEU A 23 0.00 -4.00 6.15
C LEU A 23 -0.98 -3.94 4.96
N GLY A 24 -1.25 -2.73 4.47
CA GLY A 24 -2.09 -2.46 3.29
C GLY A 24 -3.56 -2.14 3.60
N GLY A 25 -4.07 -2.54 4.77
CA GLY A 25 -5.44 -2.24 5.17
C GLY A 25 -6.48 -2.80 4.19
N ARG A 26 -7.12 -1.92 3.42
CA ARG A 26 -8.14 -2.29 2.41
C ARG A 26 -7.55 -2.71 1.06
N THR A 27 -6.24 -2.68 0.88
CA THR A 27 -5.57 -3.41 -0.20
C THR A 27 -5.05 -4.74 0.36
N TRP A 28 -5.36 -5.83 -0.33
CA TRP A 28 -5.07 -7.19 0.09
C TRP A 28 -4.86 -8.12 -1.10
N TYR A 29 -3.65 -8.04 -1.65
CA TYR A 29 -3.21 -8.92 -2.74
C TYR A 29 -2.67 -10.24 -2.19
N LYS A 30 -3.42 -11.34 -2.36
CA LYS A 30 -3.07 -12.66 -1.82
C LYS A 30 -3.47 -13.80 -2.75
N PRO A 31 -2.98 -15.04 -2.52
CA PRO A 31 -3.40 -16.21 -3.29
C PRO A 31 -4.92 -16.40 -3.26
N PHE A 32 -5.48 -16.74 -4.41
CA PHE A 32 -6.83 -17.25 -4.49
C PHE A 32 -6.85 -18.66 -3.91
N ARG A 33 -7.94 -19.02 -3.22
CA ARG A 33 -8.01 -20.30 -2.50
C ARG A 33 -7.74 -21.48 -3.45
N GLY A 34 -6.75 -22.30 -3.10
CA GLY A 34 -6.37 -23.49 -3.88
C GLY A 34 -5.65 -23.19 -5.19
N SER A 35 -5.07 -22.00 -5.35
CA SER A 35 -4.33 -21.60 -6.53
C SER A 35 -3.11 -20.76 -6.17
N ASP A 36 -2.04 -20.89 -6.94
CA ASP A 36 -0.87 -20.00 -6.87
C ASP A 36 -1.13 -18.63 -7.50
N LYS A 37 -2.26 -18.48 -8.21
CA LYS A 37 -2.69 -17.18 -8.74
C LYS A 37 -3.08 -16.26 -7.59
N ARG A 38 -2.48 -15.07 -7.58
CA ARG A 38 -2.80 -14.03 -6.60
C ARG A 38 -3.80 -13.03 -7.20
N ILE A 39 -4.76 -12.60 -6.39
CA ILE A 39 -5.74 -11.58 -6.77
C ILE A 39 -5.85 -10.53 -5.67
N GLU A 40 -6.33 -9.35 -6.06
CA GLU A 40 -6.63 -8.25 -5.13
C GLU A 40 -8.05 -8.43 -4.59
N PHE A 41 -8.18 -8.47 -3.26
CA PHE A 41 -9.47 -8.68 -2.58
C PHE A 41 -10.10 -7.37 -2.05
N GLY A 42 -9.46 -6.23 -2.29
CA GLY A 42 -9.99 -4.93 -1.93
C GLY A 42 -9.78 -3.90 -3.04
N GLY A 43 -9.01 -2.85 -2.76
CA GLY A 43 -8.77 -1.76 -3.72
C GLY A 43 -7.81 -2.16 -4.84
N THR A 44 -8.31 -2.27 -6.06
CA THR A 44 -7.53 -2.75 -7.22
C THR A 44 -7.15 -1.66 -8.22
N TRP A 45 -8.11 -0.85 -8.65
CA TRP A 45 -7.96 -0.04 -9.85
C TRP A 45 -7.33 1.31 -9.56
N VAL A 46 -6.37 1.68 -10.38
CA VAL A 46 -5.74 3.00 -10.38
C VAL A 46 -5.91 3.64 -11.75
N ALA A 47 -6.12 4.95 -11.76
CA ALA A 47 -6.16 5.78 -12.95
C ALA A 47 -5.09 6.88 -12.81
N PRO A 48 -3.81 6.60 -13.16
CA PRO A 48 -2.69 7.49 -12.84
C PRO A 48 -2.84 8.91 -13.37
N ARG A 49 -3.54 9.09 -14.50
CA ARG A 49 -3.87 10.43 -15.04
C ARG A 49 -4.65 11.29 -14.04
N TRP A 50 -5.56 10.67 -13.29
CA TRP A 50 -6.51 11.33 -12.40
C TRP A 50 -6.12 11.21 -10.91
N GLN A 51 -5.13 10.38 -10.59
CA GLN A 51 -4.68 10.11 -9.22
C GLN A 51 -3.19 10.44 -9.07
N PRO A 52 -2.82 11.74 -8.99
CA PRO A 52 -1.41 12.16 -9.05
C PRO A 52 -0.55 11.63 -7.90
N HIS A 53 -1.09 11.52 -6.69
CA HIS A 53 -0.33 10.98 -5.55
C HIS A 53 -0.06 9.48 -5.67
N ILE A 54 -1.03 8.72 -6.19
CA ILE A 54 -0.83 7.29 -6.48
C ILE A 54 0.16 7.12 -7.63
N ARG A 55 0.07 7.95 -8.68
CA ARG A 55 1.04 7.95 -9.78
C ARG A 55 2.46 8.20 -9.27
N ALA A 56 2.66 9.20 -8.41
CA ALA A 56 3.97 9.50 -7.86
C ALA A 56 4.55 8.31 -7.06
N GLU A 57 3.73 7.59 -6.29
CA GLU A 57 4.20 6.39 -5.59
C GLU A 57 4.46 5.21 -6.55
N ILE A 58 3.72 5.07 -7.66
CA ILE A 58 4.00 4.08 -8.71
C ILE A 58 5.32 4.38 -9.43
N GLU A 59 5.61 5.65 -9.73
CA GLU A 59 6.84 6.05 -10.41
C GLU A 59 8.08 5.94 -9.49
N ARG A 60 7.87 5.94 -8.17
CA ARG A 60 8.96 5.85 -7.18
C ARG A 60 9.55 4.45 -7.03
N TYR A 61 8.78 3.38 -7.31
CA TYR A 61 9.14 1.98 -7.05
C TYR A 61 9.03 1.11 -8.31
#